data_AF-A0A6A3BTG9-F1
#
_entry.id   AF-A0A6A3BTG9-F1
#
_cell.length_a   1.000
_cell.length_b   1.000
_cell.length_c   1.000
_cell.angle_alpha   90.00
_cell.angle_beta   90.00
_cell.angle_gamma   90.00
#
_symmetry.space_group_name_H-M   'P 1'
#
loop_
_entity.id
_entity.type
_entity.pdbx_description
1 polymer ?
#
loop_
_entity_poly.entity_id
_entity_poly.type
_entity_poly.pdbx_seq_one_letter_code
_entity_poly.pdbx_strand_id
1 'polypeptide(L)'
;MVKEVLRNSGKAFPKVTRTYFFGKMFADGLATTESDKWTRQRKLANHAFNGNLIPSVVASVESMLQKWKGLNGEEMEVLEITIHDTVKKIVRKREEKVVTGEAENFGSDYLGLLMNAYHDSDKKNRLSIKDLVDECRTFYFAGQETTNSGLAWTMLLLAIHTDWQHKARTEVMEGYSDCCRRSSTEAALNLALGATYYPTSPHSITYGNVVS
;
A
#
# COMPACT_ATOMS: atom_id res chain seq x y z
N MET A 1 -24.00 13.72 3.70
CA MET A 1 -23.74 13.20 5.06
C MET A 1 -22.30 12.71 5.23
N VAL A 2 -21.84 11.71 4.46
CA VAL A 2 -20.47 11.14 4.58
C VAL A 2 -19.35 12.19 4.42
N LYS A 3 -19.47 13.09 3.45
CA LYS A 3 -18.50 14.18 3.23
C LYS A 3 -18.39 15.15 4.41
N GLU A 4 -19.50 15.40 5.11
CA GLU A 4 -19.54 16.28 6.28
C GLU A 4 -18.86 15.62 7.49
N VAL A 5 -19.10 14.32 7.66
CA VAL A 5 -18.45 13.49 8.68
C VAL A 5 -16.95 13.44 8.46
N LEU A 6 -16.46 13.21 7.24
CA LEU A 6 -15.02 13.16 6.95
C LEU A 6 -14.31 14.53 7.09
N ARG A 7 -15.04 15.64 7.01
CA ARG A 7 -14.47 17.00 7.08
C ARG A 7 -14.50 17.61 8.50
N ASN A 8 -15.52 17.31 9.30
CA ASN A 8 -15.74 17.92 10.63
C ASN A 8 -15.43 16.98 11.82
N SER A 9 -14.85 15.81 11.58
CA SER A 9 -14.70 14.73 12.58
C SER A 9 -13.48 14.79 13.48
N GLY A 10 -12.66 15.85 13.45
CA GLY A 10 -11.32 15.88 14.05
C GLY A 10 -11.19 15.40 15.52
N LYS A 11 -12.30 15.30 16.26
CA LYS A 11 -12.40 14.59 17.55
C LYS A 11 -13.66 13.72 17.74
N ALA A 12 -14.63 13.78 16.82
CA ALA A 12 -15.94 13.14 16.98
C ALA A 12 -15.94 11.66 16.53
N PHE A 13 -14.98 11.26 15.70
CA PHE A 13 -14.84 9.90 15.19
C PHE A 13 -13.37 9.47 15.32
N PRO A 14 -12.97 8.90 16.48
CA PRO A 14 -11.64 8.34 16.62
C PRO A 14 -11.44 7.21 15.60
N LYS A 15 -10.19 6.98 15.19
CA LYS A 15 -9.86 5.79 14.41
C LYS A 15 -10.29 4.57 15.21
N VAL A 16 -10.81 3.56 14.52
CA VAL A 16 -11.20 2.29 15.13
C VAL A 16 -9.98 1.73 15.88
N THR A 17 -9.99 1.91 17.19
CA THR A 17 -8.86 1.56 18.05
C THR A 17 -9.10 0.17 18.60
N ARG A 18 -8.21 -0.75 18.24
CA ARG A 18 -7.94 -2.01 18.96
C ARG A 18 -9.11 -3.01 19.02
N THR A 19 -9.70 -3.35 17.87
CA THR A 19 -10.22 -4.72 17.71
C THR A 19 -9.03 -5.67 17.52
N TYR A 20 -9.05 -6.84 18.15
CA TYR A 20 -7.95 -7.81 18.24
C TYR A 20 -7.27 -8.11 16.88
N PHE A 21 -8.05 -8.04 15.79
CA PHE A 21 -7.60 -8.26 14.42
C PHE A 21 -6.72 -7.12 13.85
N PHE A 22 -7.15 -5.85 13.99
CA PHE A 22 -6.41 -4.71 13.43
C PHE A 22 -5.16 -4.35 14.24
N GLY A 23 -5.19 -4.56 15.56
CA GLY A 23 -3.99 -4.38 16.40
C GLY A 23 -2.90 -5.40 16.08
N LYS A 24 -3.27 -6.63 15.70
CA LYS A 24 -2.31 -7.64 15.25
C LYS A 24 -1.76 -7.31 13.86
N MET A 25 -2.61 -6.94 12.90
CA MET A 25 -2.19 -6.65 11.51
C MET A 25 -1.31 -5.39 11.38
N PHE A 26 -1.73 -4.28 12.00
CA PHE A 26 -1.18 -2.94 11.76
C PHE A 26 -0.41 -2.36 12.96
N ALA A 27 -0.21 -3.14 14.03
CA ALA A 27 0.59 -2.78 15.21
C ALA A 27 0.32 -1.33 15.71
N ASP A 28 1.35 -0.57 16.15
CA ASP A 28 1.25 0.87 16.44
C ASP A 28 1.75 1.73 15.25
N GLY A 29 1.37 1.36 14.02
CA GLY A 29 1.70 2.12 12.82
C GLY A 29 0.64 3.15 12.41
N LEU A 30 0.86 3.84 11.28
CA LEU A 30 0.03 4.94 10.76
C LEU A 30 -1.49 4.66 10.73
N ALA A 31 -1.88 3.41 10.50
CA ALA A 31 -3.27 2.99 10.44
C ALA A 31 -3.97 3.00 11.81
N THR A 32 -3.24 2.82 12.90
CA THR A 32 -3.77 2.59 14.25
C THR A 32 -3.38 3.70 15.25
N THR A 33 -2.34 4.48 14.97
CA THR A 33 -1.92 5.60 15.81
C THR A 33 -2.81 6.82 15.67
N GLU A 34 -2.96 7.56 16.76
CA GLU A 34 -3.65 8.85 16.82
C GLU A 34 -2.72 9.97 17.31
N SER A 35 -3.23 11.20 17.32
CA SER A 35 -2.56 12.38 17.91
C SER A 35 -1.22 12.74 17.24
N ASP A 36 -0.28 13.30 18.01
CA ASP A 36 1.01 13.84 17.55
C ASP A 36 1.87 12.77 16.86
N LYS A 37 1.78 11.51 17.30
CA LYS A 37 2.50 10.38 16.71
C LYS A 37 2.03 10.14 15.27
N TRP A 38 0.72 10.11 15.06
CA TRP A 38 0.15 9.97 13.72
C TRP A 38 0.58 11.11 12.79
N THR A 39 0.52 12.36 13.25
CA THR A 39 0.90 13.53 12.44
C THR A 39 2.34 13.42 11.95
N ARG A 40 3.25 12.94 12.81
CA ARG A 40 4.67 12.71 12.46
C ARG A 40 4.83 11.60 11.43
N GLN A 41 4.22 10.43 11.69
CA GLN A 41 4.26 9.28 10.77
C GLN A 41 3.66 9.63 9.40
N ARG A 42 2.54 10.37 9.39
CA ARG A 42 1.87 10.86 8.18
C ARG A 42 2.76 11.81 7.39
N LYS A 43 3.48 12.71 8.07
CA LYS A 43 4.41 13.65 7.45
C LYS A 43 5.56 12.92 6.75
N LEU A 44 6.16 11.92 7.40
CA LEU A 44 7.24 11.10 6.82
C LEU A 44 6.75 10.31 5.61
N ALA A 45 5.58 9.66 5.73
CA ALA A 45 4.98 8.92 4.63
C ALA A 45 4.66 9.83 3.43
N ASN A 46 4.00 10.96 3.68
CA ASN A 46 3.67 11.91 2.61
C ASN A 46 4.93 12.37 1.89
N HIS A 47 6.02 12.64 2.59
CA HIS A 47 7.28 13.03 1.96
C HIS A 47 7.86 11.93 1.06
N ALA A 48 7.88 10.68 1.53
CA ALA A 48 8.38 9.55 0.75
C ALA A 48 7.53 9.24 -0.50
N PHE A 49 6.21 9.42 -0.40
CA PHE A 49 5.26 9.05 -1.46
C PHE A 49 4.78 10.24 -2.31
N ASN A 50 5.42 11.41 -2.22
CA ASN A 50 5.08 12.57 -3.06
C ASN A 50 5.75 12.54 -4.46
N GLY A 51 6.70 11.62 -4.68
CA GLY A 51 7.44 11.47 -5.94
C GLY A 51 6.72 10.60 -6.99
N ASN A 52 7.23 10.59 -8.21
CA ASN A 52 6.73 9.71 -9.27
C ASN A 52 7.13 8.24 -8.97
N LEU A 53 6.16 7.43 -8.56
CA LEU A 53 6.36 6.01 -8.21
C LEU A 53 6.28 5.06 -9.42
N ILE A 54 5.83 5.55 -10.58
CA ILE A 54 5.58 4.69 -11.76
C ILE A 54 6.80 3.85 -12.14
N PRO A 55 8.04 4.39 -12.23
CA PRO A 55 9.20 3.58 -12.58
C PRO A 55 9.48 2.44 -11.58
N SER A 56 9.31 2.70 -10.28
CA SER A 56 9.52 1.70 -9.23
C SER A 56 8.46 0.60 -9.28
N VAL A 57 7.21 0.96 -9.58
CA VAL A 57 6.11 -0.01 -9.77
C VAL A 57 6.37 -0.88 -11.00
N VAL A 58 6.78 -0.29 -12.13
CA VAL A 58 7.12 -1.03 -13.35
C VAL A 58 8.25 -2.03 -13.09
N ALA A 59 9.36 -1.60 -12.49
CA ALA A 59 10.48 -2.48 -12.17
C ALA A 59 10.09 -3.63 -11.22
N SER A 60 9.18 -3.35 -10.28
CA SER A 60 8.65 -4.37 -9.35
C SER A 60 7.82 -5.41 -10.10
N VAL A 61 6.92 -4.97 -10.99
CA VAL A 61 6.09 -5.86 -11.81
C VAL A 61 6.96 -6.70 -12.76
N GLU A 62 7.97 -6.10 -13.41
CA GLU A 62 8.92 -6.83 -14.24
C GLU A 62 9.65 -7.92 -13.45
N SER A 63 10.13 -7.59 -12.24
CA SER A 63 10.78 -8.56 -11.36
C SER A 63 9.85 -9.70 -10.95
N MET A 64 8.57 -9.40 -10.67
CA MET A 64 7.56 -10.41 -10.38
C MET A 64 7.29 -11.31 -11.59
N LEU A 65 7.14 -10.74 -12.79
CA LEU A 65 6.94 -11.49 -14.02
C LEU A 65 8.11 -12.42 -14.34
N GLN A 66 9.35 -11.96 -14.12
CA GLN A 66 10.54 -12.82 -14.29
C GLN A 66 10.54 -13.99 -13.31
N LYS A 67 10.15 -13.77 -12.04
CA LYS A 67 10.03 -14.84 -11.04
C LYS A 67 8.91 -15.82 -11.40
N TRP A 68 7.75 -15.33 -11.84
CA TRP A 68 6.62 -16.18 -12.23
C TRP A 68 6.92 -17.06 -13.44
N LYS A 69 7.74 -16.61 -14.39
CA LYS A 69 8.20 -17.46 -15.51
C LYS A 69 8.98 -18.71 -15.05
N GLY A 70 9.53 -18.71 -13.83
CA GLY A 70 10.29 -19.81 -13.26
C GLY A 70 9.55 -20.63 -12.18
N LEU A 71 8.28 -20.31 -11.87
CA LEU A 71 7.53 -20.95 -10.79
C LEU A 71 6.40 -21.85 -11.33
N ASN A 72 6.36 -23.11 -10.87
CA ASN A 72 5.33 -24.10 -11.22
C ASN A 72 4.14 -24.09 -10.23
N GLY A 73 3.58 -22.91 -9.93
CA GLY A 73 2.34 -22.82 -9.16
C GLY A 73 2.45 -23.05 -7.64
N GLU A 74 3.62 -22.87 -7.03
CA GLU A 74 3.75 -22.89 -5.57
C GLU A 74 3.31 -21.56 -4.94
N GLU A 75 2.49 -21.65 -3.89
CA GLU A 75 2.07 -20.49 -3.10
C GLU A 75 3.23 -19.98 -2.22
N MET A 76 3.41 -18.66 -2.17
CA MET A 76 4.41 -18.02 -1.33
C MET A 76 3.73 -17.34 -0.15
N GLU A 77 3.78 -17.97 1.03
CA GLU A 77 3.29 -17.40 2.28
C GLU A 77 4.42 -16.60 2.97
N VAL A 78 4.24 -15.29 3.12
CA VAL A 78 5.17 -14.45 3.89
C VAL A 78 4.56 -14.21 5.27
N LEU A 79 5.13 -14.84 6.30
CA LEU A 79 4.64 -14.77 7.67
C LEU A 79 5.08 -13.49 8.40
N GLU A 80 4.31 -13.10 9.42
CA GLU A 80 4.55 -11.96 10.31
C GLU A 80 5.97 -11.94 10.92
N ILE A 81 6.49 -13.11 11.30
CA ILE A 81 7.86 -13.27 11.84
C ILE A 81 8.90 -12.86 10.78
N THR A 82 8.64 -13.17 9.51
CA THR A 82 9.52 -12.86 8.39
C THR A 82 9.68 -11.36 8.20
N ILE A 83 8.62 -10.56 8.38
CA ILE A 83 8.69 -9.10 8.19
C ILE A 83 9.59 -8.46 9.24
N HIS A 84 9.36 -8.76 10.53
CA HIS A 84 10.15 -8.18 11.62
C HIS A 84 11.65 -8.43 11.45
N ASP A 85 12.03 -9.68 11.16
CA ASP A 85 13.43 -10.06 11.01
C ASP A 85 14.04 -9.49 9.71
N THR A 86 13.26 -9.44 8.64
CA THR A 86 13.69 -8.83 7.37
C THR A 86 13.94 -7.34 7.54
N VAL A 87 13.04 -6.60 8.20
CA VAL A 87 13.21 -5.16 8.44
C VAL A 87 14.46 -4.91 9.27
N LYS A 88 14.67 -5.66 10.38
CA LYS A 88 15.89 -5.54 11.18
C LYS A 88 17.15 -5.83 10.38
N LYS A 89 17.13 -6.86 9.53
CA LYS A 89 18.26 -7.21 8.67
C LYS A 89 18.59 -6.10 7.67
N ILE A 90 17.57 -5.46 7.07
CA ILE A 90 17.76 -4.35 6.13
C ILE A 90 18.32 -3.12 6.87
N VAL A 91 17.75 -2.78 8.04
CA VAL A 91 18.21 -1.66 8.88
C VAL A 91 19.70 -1.84 9.23
N ARG A 92 20.08 -2.99 9.79
CA ARG A 92 21.47 -3.27 10.14
C ARG A 92 22.40 -3.16 8.93
N LYS A 93 22.00 -3.71 7.78
CA LYS A 93 22.80 -3.62 6.55
C LYS A 93 22.99 -2.19 6.06
N ARG A 94 21.99 -1.32 6.23
CA ARG A 94 22.11 0.11 5.88
C ARG A 94 22.97 0.86 6.89
N GLU A 95 22.89 0.52 8.17
CA GLU A 95 23.77 1.06 9.21
C GLU A 95 25.24 0.71 8.94
N GLU A 96 25.52 -0.56 8.63
CA GLU A 96 26.85 -1.02 8.27
C GLU A 96 27.44 -0.20 7.11
N LYS A 97 26.66 0.03 6.04
CA LYS A 97 27.11 0.83 4.89
C LYS A 97 27.45 2.27 5.24
N VAL A 98 26.73 2.88 6.19
CA VAL A 98 27.03 4.25 6.62
C VAL A 98 28.28 4.27 7.51
N VAL A 99 28.42 3.28 8.41
CA VAL A 99 29.60 3.16 9.29
C VAL A 99 30.87 2.87 8.49
N THR A 100 30.81 2.05 7.44
CA THR A 100 31.96 1.75 6.57
C THR A 100 32.27 2.86 5.57
N GLY A 101 31.43 3.89 5.46
CA GLY A 101 31.58 4.99 4.51
C GLY A 101 31.18 4.64 3.07
N GLU A 102 30.54 3.48 2.84
CA GLU A 102 29.99 3.09 1.53
C GLU A 102 28.74 3.92 1.15
N ALA A 103 28.08 4.53 2.13
CA ALA A 103 26.94 5.41 1.94
C ALA A 103 27.01 6.63 2.87
N GLU A 104 26.67 7.82 2.36
CA GLU A 104 26.68 9.04 3.16
C GLU A 104 25.47 9.17 4.11
N ASN A 105 24.36 8.48 3.80
CA ASN A 105 23.12 8.51 4.57
C ASN A 105 22.30 7.22 4.40
N PHE A 106 21.20 7.08 5.16
CA PHE A 106 20.33 5.89 5.12
C PHE A 106 19.40 5.81 3.91
N GLY A 107 19.46 6.76 2.99
CA GLY A 107 18.60 6.90 1.82
C GLY A 107 17.49 7.95 2.01
N SER A 108 16.89 8.35 0.89
CA SER A 108 15.75 9.27 0.83
C SER A 108 14.40 8.56 0.69
N ASP A 109 14.41 7.23 0.59
CA ASP A 109 13.19 6.40 0.57
C ASP A 109 12.50 6.37 1.95
N TYR A 110 11.28 5.81 2.00
CA TYR A 110 10.48 5.77 3.22
C TYR A 110 11.24 5.13 4.41
N LEU A 111 11.96 4.03 4.19
CA LEU A 111 12.77 3.39 5.23
C LEU A 111 13.96 4.28 5.64
N GLY A 112 14.61 4.95 4.70
CA GLY A 112 15.67 5.93 4.98
C GLY A 112 15.18 7.09 5.85
N LEU A 113 13.98 7.61 5.57
CA LEU A 113 13.35 8.64 6.41
C LEU A 113 13.01 8.12 7.82
N LEU A 114 12.50 6.89 7.94
CA LEU A 114 12.27 6.25 9.24
C LEU A 114 13.58 6.02 10.01
N MET A 115 14.65 5.60 9.33
CA MET A 115 15.97 5.40 9.93
C MET A 115 16.60 6.71 10.39
N ASN A 116 16.46 7.79 9.62
CA ASN A 116 16.88 9.13 10.05
C ASN A 116 16.13 9.57 11.32
N ALA A 117 14.82 9.33 11.39
CA ALA A 117 14.02 9.62 12.58
C ALA A 117 14.35 8.67 13.76
N TYR A 118 14.75 7.43 13.51
CA TYR A 118 15.23 6.49 14.54
C TYR A 118 16.56 6.92 15.16
N HIS A 119 17.44 7.52 14.36
CA HIS A 119 18.74 8.05 14.78
C HIS A 119 18.73 9.54 15.15
N ASP A 120 17.55 10.14 15.33
CA ASP A 120 17.43 11.56 15.69
C ASP A 120 18.01 11.85 17.08
N SER A 121 18.74 12.96 17.20
CA SER A 121 19.35 13.42 18.45
C SER A 121 18.32 13.99 19.44
N ASP A 122 17.21 14.54 18.95
CA ASP A 122 16.11 15.01 19.79
C ASP A 122 15.23 13.83 20.21
N LYS A 123 15.21 13.53 21.52
CA LYS A 123 14.37 12.47 22.10
C LYS A 123 12.89 12.62 21.77
N LYS A 124 12.40 13.83 21.49
CA LYS A 124 11.00 14.05 21.09
C LYS A 124 10.73 13.57 19.67
N ASN A 125 11.73 13.56 18.80
CA ASN A 125 11.61 13.16 17.39
C ASN A 125 12.10 11.74 17.13
N ARG A 126 12.87 11.19 18.08
CA ARG A 126 13.44 9.86 17.98
C ARG A 126 12.39 8.76 18.01
N LEU A 127 12.30 7.99 16.93
CA LEU A 127 11.48 6.77 16.87
C LEU A 127 12.14 5.63 17.65
N SER A 128 11.36 4.68 18.16
CA SER A 128 11.89 3.41 18.66
C SER A 128 12.04 2.39 17.53
N ILE A 129 12.87 1.36 17.74
CA ILE A 129 12.98 0.25 16.79
C ILE A 129 11.63 -0.46 16.59
N LYS A 130 10.79 -0.50 17.64
CA LYS A 130 9.42 -1.01 17.55
C LYS A 130 8.58 -0.15 16.61
N ASP A 131 8.63 1.17 16.74
CA ASP A 131 7.87 2.08 15.87
C ASP A 131 8.32 1.95 14.41
N LEU A 132 9.62 1.82 14.15
CA LEU A 132 10.15 1.61 12.80
C LEU A 132 9.61 0.30 12.19
N VAL A 133 9.64 -0.80 12.94
CA VAL A 133 9.13 -2.10 12.45
C VAL A 133 7.62 -2.09 12.28
N ASP A 134 6.88 -1.49 13.23
CA ASP A 134 5.42 -1.38 13.19
C ASP A 134 4.95 -0.54 11.98
N GLU A 135 5.67 0.53 11.65
CA GLU A 135 5.42 1.32 10.43
C GLU A 135 5.66 0.51 9.16
N CYS A 136 6.82 -0.16 9.03
CA CYS A 136 7.11 -1.00 7.87
C CYS A 136 6.07 -2.11 7.70
N ARG A 137 5.65 -2.75 8.80
CA ARG A 137 4.62 -3.77 8.81
C ARG A 137 3.27 -3.23 8.32
N THR A 138 2.88 -2.05 8.81
CA THR A 138 1.62 -1.41 8.43
C THR A 138 1.54 -1.16 6.93
N PHE A 139 2.58 -0.58 6.35
CA PHE A 139 2.61 -0.31 4.91
C PHE A 139 2.62 -1.57 4.07
N TYR A 140 3.35 -2.60 4.52
CA TYR A 140 3.38 -3.89 3.83
C TYR A 140 1.98 -4.52 3.76
N PHE A 141 1.31 -4.70 4.90
CA PHE A 141 -0.02 -5.35 4.93
C PHE A 141 -1.10 -4.50 4.26
N ALA A 142 -1.10 -3.17 4.48
CA ALA A 142 -2.08 -2.28 3.86
C ALA A 142 -1.96 -2.29 2.34
N GLY A 143 -0.73 -2.29 1.81
CA GLY A 143 -0.47 -2.31 0.38
C GLY A 143 -0.72 -3.67 -0.26
N GLN A 144 -0.33 -4.76 0.42
CA GLN A 144 -0.40 -6.10 -0.17
C GLN A 144 -1.84 -6.61 -0.30
N GLU A 145 -2.62 -6.60 0.78
CA GLU A 145 -3.96 -7.20 0.77
C GLU A 145 -4.89 -6.47 -0.21
N THR A 146 -4.83 -5.13 -0.22
CA THR A 146 -5.67 -4.31 -1.11
C THR A 146 -5.28 -4.46 -2.57
N THR A 147 -3.98 -4.46 -2.87
CA THR A 147 -3.48 -4.60 -4.25
C THR A 147 -3.69 -6.01 -4.78
N ASN A 148 -3.42 -7.04 -3.98
CA ASN A 148 -3.64 -8.44 -4.37
C ASN A 148 -5.12 -8.69 -4.66
N SER A 149 -6.01 -8.24 -3.78
CA SER A 149 -7.45 -8.36 -3.99
C SER A 149 -7.90 -7.60 -5.24
N GLY A 150 -7.45 -6.35 -5.41
CA GLY A 150 -7.76 -5.55 -6.59
C GLY A 150 -7.28 -6.19 -7.90
N LEU A 151 -6.07 -6.75 -7.92
CA LEU A 151 -5.52 -7.46 -9.08
C LEU A 151 -6.27 -8.75 -9.37
N ALA A 152 -6.58 -9.55 -8.35
CA ALA A 152 -7.34 -10.80 -8.51
C ALA A 152 -8.72 -10.53 -9.14
N TRP A 153 -9.44 -9.52 -8.63
CA TRP A 153 -10.71 -9.09 -9.21
C TRP A 153 -10.54 -8.53 -10.63
N THR A 154 -9.50 -7.74 -10.87
CA THR A 154 -9.20 -7.22 -12.22
C THR A 154 -8.95 -8.36 -13.21
N MET A 155 -8.15 -9.36 -12.84
CA MET A 155 -7.87 -10.53 -13.66
C MET A 155 -9.13 -11.36 -13.91
N LEU A 156 -9.95 -11.59 -12.88
CA LEU A 156 -11.21 -12.30 -13.01
C LEU A 156 -12.17 -11.58 -13.98
N LEU A 157 -12.35 -10.26 -13.81
CA LEU A 157 -13.21 -9.45 -14.67
C LEU A 157 -12.73 -9.46 -16.13
N LEU A 158 -11.42 -9.37 -16.36
CA LEU A 158 -10.85 -9.47 -17.70
C LEU A 158 -10.99 -10.89 -18.29
N ALA A 159 -10.96 -11.94 -17.46
CA ALA A 159 -11.13 -13.31 -17.91
C ALA A 159 -12.58 -13.61 -18.33
N ILE A 160 -13.57 -13.08 -17.61
CA ILE A 160 -15.00 -13.29 -17.92
C ILE A 160 -15.52 -12.33 -19.01
N HIS A 161 -14.86 -11.18 -19.21
CA HIS A 161 -15.21 -10.20 -20.24
C HIS A 161 -14.11 -10.11 -21.32
N THR A 162 -14.09 -11.09 -22.22
CA THR A 162 -13.06 -11.20 -23.28
C THR A 162 -12.97 -9.97 -24.18
N ASP A 163 -14.07 -9.28 -24.43
CA ASP A 163 -14.09 -8.05 -25.23
C ASP A 163 -13.29 -6.92 -24.56
N TRP A 164 -13.39 -6.80 -23.24
CA TRP A 164 -12.62 -5.83 -22.45
C TRP A 164 -11.14 -6.19 -22.45
N GLN A 165 -10.83 -7.49 -22.35
CA GLN A 165 -9.47 -7.98 -22.43
C GLN A 165 -8.84 -7.71 -23.80
N HIS A 166 -9.58 -7.94 -24.89
CA HIS A 166 -9.13 -7.63 -26.24
C HIS A 166 -8.87 -6.15 -26.42
N LYS A 167 -9.82 -5.29 -26.02
CA LYS A 167 -9.64 -3.84 -26.09
C LYS A 167 -8.43 -3.36 -25.28
N ALA A 168 -8.27 -3.84 -24.06
CA ALA A 168 -7.12 -3.50 -23.22
C ALA A 168 -5.79 -3.94 -23.84
N ARG A 169 -5.73 -5.13 -24.46
CA ARG A 169 -4.53 -5.58 -25.19
C ARG A 169 -4.23 -4.71 -26.40
N THR A 170 -5.26 -4.37 -27.19
CA THR A 170 -5.12 -3.46 -28.32
C THR A 170 -4.59 -2.10 -27.87
N GLU A 171 -5.15 -1.50 -26.82
CA GLU A 171 -4.68 -0.23 -26.25
C GLU A 171 -3.22 -0.28 -25.77
N VAL A 172 -2.78 -1.39 -25.17
CA VAL A 172 -1.37 -1.54 -24.75
C VAL A 172 -0.44 -1.68 -25.95
N MET A 173 -0.85 -2.44 -26.97
CA MET A 173 -0.04 -2.66 -28.19
C MET A 173 0.03 -1.40 -29.06
N GLU A 174 -1.08 -0.66 -29.20
CA GLU A 174 -1.15 0.61 -29.93
C GLU A 174 -0.53 1.77 -29.13
N GLY A 175 -0.74 1.81 -27.81
CA GLY A 175 -0.18 2.82 -26.90
C GLY A 175 1.34 2.70 -26.71
N TYR A 176 1.93 1.55 -27.00
CA TYR A 176 3.40 1.41 -27.08
C TYR A 176 4.01 2.21 -28.25
N SER A 177 3.19 2.54 -29.26
CA SER A 177 3.55 3.43 -30.38
C SER A 177 3.16 4.90 -30.15
N ASP A 178 2.27 5.22 -29.20
CA ASP A 178 1.67 6.56 -29.06
C ASP A 178 1.42 6.91 -27.56
N CYS A 179 2.43 7.47 -26.88
CA CYS A 179 2.46 7.71 -25.43
C CYS A 179 1.44 8.76 -24.89
N CYS A 180 0.45 9.23 -25.67
CA CYS A 180 -0.39 10.36 -25.29
C CYS A 180 -1.89 10.24 -25.66
N ARG A 181 -2.62 9.21 -25.20
CA ARG A 181 -4.05 9.36 -24.82
C ARG A 181 -4.60 8.15 -24.04
N ARG A 182 -5.19 8.43 -22.88
CA ARG A 182 -5.77 7.47 -21.91
C ARG A 182 -7.17 7.00 -22.36
N SER A 183 -7.50 5.71 -22.15
CA SER A 183 -8.56 5.22 -21.22
C SER A 183 -9.31 3.94 -21.68
N SER A 184 -8.94 2.77 -21.14
CA SER A 184 -9.90 1.74 -20.65
C SER A 184 -9.46 1.07 -19.34
N THR A 185 -8.17 1.10 -18.99
CA THR A 185 -7.65 0.49 -17.75
C THR A 185 -8.15 1.15 -16.47
N GLU A 186 -8.43 2.45 -16.52
CA GLU A 186 -8.93 3.23 -15.38
C GLU A 186 -10.37 2.82 -14.98
N ALA A 187 -11.21 2.45 -15.94
CA ALA A 187 -12.56 1.96 -15.67
C ALA A 187 -12.55 0.57 -15.00
N ALA A 188 -11.66 -0.33 -15.45
CA ALA A 188 -11.47 -1.64 -14.83
C ALA A 188 -10.90 -1.52 -13.41
N LEU A 189 -9.92 -0.62 -13.19
CA LEU A 189 -9.37 -0.35 -11.86
C LEU A 189 -10.44 0.22 -10.92
N ASN A 190 -11.24 1.19 -11.39
CA ASN A 190 -12.29 1.81 -10.59
C ASN A 190 -13.39 0.81 -10.20
N LEU A 191 -13.75 -0.12 -11.09
CA LEU A 191 -14.70 -1.20 -10.78
C LEU A 191 -14.11 -2.24 -9.81
N ALA A 192 -12.84 -2.61 -9.97
CA ALA A 192 -12.16 -3.52 -9.05
C ALA A 192 -12.02 -2.92 -7.64
N LEU A 193 -11.65 -1.63 -7.54
CA LEU A 193 -11.63 -0.89 -6.26
C LEU A 193 -13.03 -0.74 -5.66
N GLY A 194 -14.07 -0.59 -6.48
CA GLY A 194 -15.45 -0.62 -6.02
C GLY A 194 -15.87 -1.99 -5.45
N ALA A 195 -15.47 -3.06 -6.13
CA ALA A 195 -15.80 -4.44 -5.74
C ALA A 195 -15.07 -4.90 -4.46
N THR A 196 -13.83 -4.44 -4.20
CA THR A 196 -13.13 -4.73 -2.95
C THR A 196 -13.74 -4.03 -1.73
N TYR A 197 -14.44 -2.90 -1.92
CA TYR A 197 -15.07 -2.13 -0.83
C TYR A 197 -16.47 -2.65 -0.46
N TYR A 198 -17.16 -3.35 -1.36
CA TYR A 198 -18.56 -3.75 -1.21
C TYR A 198 -18.89 -5.08 -0.47
N PRO A 199 -17.99 -6.02 -0.13
CA PRO A 199 -18.45 -7.28 0.48
C PRO A 199 -18.64 -7.22 2.00
N THR A 200 -18.50 -6.07 2.67
CA THR A 200 -18.53 -6.00 4.15
C THR A 200 -19.77 -5.34 4.78
N SER A 201 -20.81 -4.98 4.01
CA SER A 201 -22.07 -4.50 4.59
C SER A 201 -23.26 -5.37 4.17
N PRO A 202 -23.79 -6.24 5.06
CA PRO A 202 -24.97 -7.06 4.77
C PRO A 202 -26.30 -6.29 4.87
N HIS A 203 -26.29 -4.96 4.99
CA HIS A 203 -27.51 -4.17 5.12
C HIS A 203 -27.55 -3.02 4.13
N SER A 204 -27.89 -3.33 2.88
CA SER A 204 -28.52 -2.35 1.98
C SER A 204 -29.68 -3.04 1.28
N ILE A 205 -30.85 -2.89 1.88
CA ILE A 205 -32.14 -3.35 1.39
C ILE A 205 -32.39 -2.75 0.00
N THR A 206 -32.81 -3.61 -0.92
CA THR A 206 -33.39 -3.30 -2.21
C THR A 206 -34.53 -2.29 -2.07
N TYR A 207 -34.39 -1.14 -2.72
CA TYR A 207 -35.54 -0.35 -3.15
C TYR A 207 -35.54 -0.28 -4.67
N GLY A 208 -36.30 -1.20 -5.25
CA GLY A 208 -36.92 -0.96 -6.54
C GLY A 208 -38.00 0.11 -6.39
N ASN A 209 -38.06 0.99 -7.37
CA ASN A 209 -39.18 1.86 -7.76
C ASN A 209 -38.92 2.03 -9.28
N VAL A 210 -39.70 1.51 -10.24
CA VAL A 210 -41.15 1.54 -10.47
C VAL A 210 -41.75 2.94 -10.28
N VAL A 211 -42.64 3.27 -11.22
CA VAL A 211 -43.44 4.49 -11.39
C VAL A 211 -42.73 5.53 -12.28
N SER A 212 -43.25 5.98 -13.42
CA SER A 212 -44.55 5.80 -14.11
C SER A 212 -44.36 5.98 -15.62
#